data_AF-A0A2D4FN27-F1
#
_entry.id   AF-A0A2D4FN27-F1
#
_cell.length_a   1.000
_cell.length_b   1.000
_cell.length_c   1.000
_cell.angle_alpha   90.00
_cell.angle_beta   90.00
_cell.angle_gamma   90.00
#
_symmetry.space_group_name_H-M   'P 1'
#
loop_
_entity.id
_entity.type
_entity.pdbx_description
1 polymer ?
#
loop_
_entity_poly.entity_id
_entity_poly.type
_entity_poly.pdbx_seq_one_letter_code
_entity_poly.pdbx_strand_id
1 'polypeptide(L)'
;SEPKKVFCNMETAGGGWTVIQHREDGSLDFQKSWKEYKMGFGSPSGEYWLGNEFIFAITTSQKHYSLRIELMDWEGSRAYSQYDRFYIGNEKQNYRLYLK
;
A
#
# COMPACT_ATOMS: atom_id res chain seq x y z
N SER A 1 -14.99 -12.13 -7.86
CA SER A 1 -13.79 -11.28 -7.74
C SER A 1 -12.58 -12.19 -7.76
N GLU A 2 -11.59 -11.88 -8.60
CA GLU A 2 -10.38 -12.69 -8.69
C GLU A 2 -9.48 -12.47 -7.45
N PRO A 3 -8.83 -13.51 -6.91
CA PRO A 3 -7.86 -13.36 -5.83
C PRO A 3 -6.69 -12.46 -6.23
N LYS A 4 -6.22 -11.61 -5.30
CA LYS A 4 -5.04 -10.74 -5.50
C LYS A 4 -3.90 -11.22 -4.60
N LYS A 5 -2.72 -11.43 -5.20
CA LYS A 5 -1.49 -11.72 -4.44
C LYS A 5 -1.00 -10.45 -3.76
N VAL A 6 -0.58 -10.58 -2.51
CA VAL A 6 -0.05 -9.50 -1.67
C VAL A 6 1.17 -10.00 -0.90
N PHE A 7 2.03 -9.09 -0.47
CA PHE A 7 3.04 -9.39 0.54
C PHE A 7 2.45 -9.14 1.93
N CYS A 8 2.68 -10.10 2.83
CA CYS A 8 2.25 -10.01 4.22
C CYS A 8 3.48 -9.84 5.12
N ASN A 9 3.63 -8.66 5.74
CA ASN A 9 4.65 -8.47 6.76
C ASN A 9 4.08 -8.97 8.10
N MET A 10 4.68 -10.06 8.59
CA MET A 10 4.24 -10.76 9.80
C MET A 10 5.15 -10.50 11.01
N GLU A 11 6.12 -9.60 10.89
CA GLU A 11 7.14 -9.35 11.91
C GLU A 11 7.00 -7.96 12.54
N THR A 12 6.77 -6.93 11.72
CA THR A 12 6.75 -5.53 12.16
C THR A 12 5.52 -5.26 13.02
N ALA A 13 5.71 -4.64 14.19
CA ALA A 13 4.63 -4.20 15.08
C ALA A 13 3.57 -5.29 15.38
N GLY A 14 3.99 -6.55 15.55
CA GLY A 14 3.09 -7.67 15.82
C GLY A 14 2.51 -8.36 14.58
N GLY A 15 2.91 -7.94 13.38
CA GLY A 15 2.55 -8.58 12.11
C GLY A 15 1.12 -8.30 11.65
N GLY A 16 0.67 -9.08 10.65
CA GLY A 16 -0.67 -8.93 10.08
C GLY A 16 -0.81 -7.77 9.10
N TRP A 17 0.30 -7.22 8.61
CA TRP A 17 0.30 -6.10 7.68
C TRP A 17 0.21 -6.57 6.23
N THR A 18 -0.79 -6.10 5.51
CA THR A 18 -0.80 -6.18 4.04
C THR A 18 0.00 -5.02 3.47
N VAL A 19 1.08 -5.31 2.75
CA VAL A 19 1.86 -4.28 2.09
C VAL A 19 1.11 -3.81 0.83
N ILE A 20 0.92 -2.50 0.72
CA ILE A 20 0.22 -1.89 -0.42
C ILE A 20 1.17 -1.24 -1.43
N GLN A 21 2.39 -0.93 -0.99
CA GLN A 21 3.49 -0.39 -1.78
C GLN A 21 4.81 -0.79 -1.14
N HIS A 22 5.82 -1.12 -1.95
CA HIS A 22 7.18 -1.38 -1.51
C HIS A 22 8.19 -0.81 -2.50
N ARG A 23 9.28 -0.23 -2.00
CA ARG A 23 10.45 0.24 -2.77
C ARG A 23 11.73 -0.01 -1.99
N GLU A 24 12.78 -0.41 -2.68
CA GLU A 24 14.06 -0.76 -2.07
C GLU A 24 15.27 -0.53 -2.97
N ASP A 25 15.15 -0.75 -4.29
CA ASP A 25 16.29 -0.78 -5.21
C ASP A 25 16.08 0.03 -6.51
N GLY A 26 14.86 0.54 -6.75
CA GLY A 26 14.54 1.28 -7.96
C GLY A 26 14.41 0.42 -9.22
N SER A 27 14.31 -0.91 -9.10
CA SER A 27 14.14 -1.84 -10.22
C SER A 27 12.82 -1.65 -10.97
N LEU A 28 11.82 -1.06 -10.33
CA LEU A 28 10.51 -0.81 -10.93
C LEU A 28 10.29 0.68 -11.22
N ASP A 29 9.89 0.97 -12.45
CA ASP A 29 9.43 2.29 -12.84
C ASP A 29 8.04 2.61 -12.25
N PHE A 30 7.92 3.74 -11.55
CA PHE A 30 6.68 4.23 -10.95
C PHE A 30 6.01 5.35 -11.77
N GLN A 31 6.56 5.73 -12.94
CA GLN A 31 5.92 6.66 -13.89
C GLN A 31 4.80 5.95 -14.66
N LYS A 32 3.75 5.57 -13.93
CA LYS A 32 2.65 4.75 -14.45
C LYS A 32 1.38 5.55 -14.70
N SER A 33 0.56 5.05 -15.61
CA SER A 33 -0.75 5.62 -15.94
C SER A 33 -1.76 5.44 -14.80
N TRP A 34 -2.87 6.19 -14.86
CA TRP A 34 -3.99 6.02 -13.93
C TRP A 34 -4.50 4.58 -13.87
N LYS A 35 -4.62 3.92 -15.02
CA LYS A 35 -5.10 2.53 -15.13
C LYS A 35 -4.17 1.55 -14.43
N GLU A 36 -2.86 1.78 -14.52
CA GLU A 36 -1.86 0.97 -13.83
C GLU A 36 -1.90 1.20 -12.32
N TYR A 37 -1.96 2.46 -11.84
CA TYR A 37 -2.15 2.73 -10.41
C TYR A 37 -3.47 2.18 -9.87
N LYS A 38 -4.52 2.14 -10.68
CA LYS A 38 -5.79 1.52 -10.32
C LYS A 38 -5.66 0.01 -10.12
N MET A 39 -5.06 -0.70 -11.07
CA MET A 39 -5.00 -2.17 -11.08
C MET A 39 -3.76 -2.76 -10.40
N GLY A 40 -2.78 -1.92 -10.08
CA GLY A 40 -1.48 -2.30 -9.53
C GLY A 40 -0.49 -2.71 -10.62
N PHE A 41 0.78 -2.70 -10.23
CA PHE A 41 1.93 -3.03 -11.07
C PHE A 41 3.10 -3.49 -10.20
N GLY A 42 4.09 -4.17 -10.79
CA GLY A 42 5.21 -4.78 -10.05
C GLY A 42 4.89 -6.17 -9.51
N SER A 43 5.71 -6.64 -8.56
CA SER A 43 5.58 -7.96 -7.94
C SER A 43 5.57 -7.85 -6.41
N PRO A 44 4.66 -8.54 -5.70
CA PRO A 44 4.71 -8.61 -4.24
C PRO A 44 6.00 -9.21 -3.66
N SER A 45 6.84 -9.84 -4.48
CA SER A 45 8.16 -10.34 -4.06
C SER A 45 9.30 -9.30 -4.16
N GLY A 46 9.00 -8.07 -4.57
CA GLY A 46 9.98 -6.98 -4.74
C GLY A 46 9.26 -5.62 -4.73
N GLU A 47 9.68 -4.67 -5.56
CA GLU A 47 8.97 -3.39 -5.68
C GLU A 47 7.59 -3.56 -6.34
N TYR A 48 6.57 -2.90 -5.79
CA TYR A 48 5.22 -2.92 -6.39
C TYR A 48 4.29 -1.82 -5.85
N TRP A 49 3.17 -1.65 -6.55
CA TRP A 49 1.97 -0.97 -6.11
C TRP A 49 0.79 -1.95 -6.19
N LEU A 50 0.06 -2.15 -5.10
CA LEU A 50 -1.03 -3.14 -5.04
C LEU A 50 -2.17 -2.84 -6.00
N GLY A 51 -2.48 -1.55 -6.18
CA GLY A 51 -3.58 -1.05 -6.98
C GLY A 51 -4.67 -0.40 -6.14
N ASN A 52 -5.08 0.81 -6.53
CA ASN A 52 -6.05 1.62 -5.77
C ASN A 52 -7.40 0.92 -5.63
N GLU A 53 -7.84 0.15 -6.63
CA GLU A 53 -9.12 -0.55 -6.55
C GLU A 53 -9.11 -1.60 -5.42
N PHE A 54 -7.96 -2.27 -5.23
CA PHE A 54 -7.78 -3.26 -4.17
C PHE A 54 -7.59 -2.61 -2.81
N ILE A 55 -6.84 -1.50 -2.73
CA ILE A 55 -6.68 -0.72 -1.50
C ILE A 55 -8.05 -0.17 -1.04
N PHE A 56 -8.86 0.33 -1.95
CA PHE A 56 -10.22 0.77 -1.69
C PHE A 56 -11.05 -0.38 -1.12
N ALA A 57 -11.12 -1.52 -1.82
CA ALA A 57 -11.88 -2.68 -1.40
C ALA A 57 -11.50 -3.21 0.00
N ILE A 58 -10.19 -3.19 0.35
CA ILE A 58 -9.70 -3.58 1.67
C ILE A 58 -10.16 -2.56 2.72
N THR A 59 -9.85 -1.28 2.49
CA THR A 59 -10.01 -0.23 3.50
C THR A 59 -11.45 0.20 3.75
N THR A 60 -12.37 -0.10 2.83
CA THR A 60 -13.81 0.14 2.99
C THR A 60 -14.60 -1.11 3.35
N SER A 61 -13.94 -2.21 3.69
CA SER A 61 -14.61 -3.37 4.29
C SER A 61 -15.17 -3.02 5.68
N GLN A 62 -15.88 -3.94 6.34
CA GLN A 62 -16.57 -3.66 7.62
C GLN A 62 -15.64 -3.31 8.81
N LYS A 63 -14.33 -3.17 8.59
CA LYS A 63 -13.32 -2.91 9.62
C LYS A 63 -12.66 -1.55 9.43
N HIS A 64 -12.13 -1.00 10.52
CA HIS A 64 -11.21 0.14 10.46
C HIS A 64 -9.78 -0.39 10.23
N TYR A 65 -9.06 0.28 9.34
CA TYR A 65 -7.67 -0.04 9.01
C TYR A 65 -6.78 1.12 9.44
N SER A 66 -5.61 0.77 9.96
CA SER A 66 -4.51 1.70 10.22
C SER A 66 -3.50 1.64 9.08
N LEU A 67 -2.81 2.74 8.83
CA LEU A 67 -1.71 2.81 7.85
C LEU A 67 -0.40 2.99 8.59
N ARG A 68 0.60 2.19 8.24
CA ARG A 68 1.97 2.34 8.69
C ARG A 68 2.87 2.50 7.47
N ILE A 69 3.73 3.52 7.49
CA ILE A 69 4.70 3.81 6.45
C ILE A 69 6.08 3.68 7.07
N GLU A 70 6.86 2.70 6.60
CA GLU A 70 8.26 2.49 6.98
C GLU A 70 9.16 3.20 5.97
N LEU A 71 10.17 3.91 6.47
CA LEU A 71 11.16 4.61 5.65
C LEU A 71 12.57 4.29 6.15
N MET A 72 13.51 4.26 5.23
CA MET A 72 14.94 4.13 5.50
C MET A 72 15.69 5.19 4.70
N ASP A 73 16.63 5.89 5.34
CA ASP A 73 17.57 6.78 4.65
C ASP A 73 18.78 6.01 4.09
N TRP A 74 19.65 6.71 3.35
CA TRP A 74 20.80 6.08 2.69
C TRP A 74 21.90 5.68 3.68
N GLU A 75 21.91 6.30 4.86
CA GLU A 75 22.77 6.01 5.99
C GLU A 75 22.28 4.81 6.83
N GLY A 76 21.09 4.27 6.52
CA GLY A 76 20.50 3.10 7.14
C GLY A 76 19.59 3.39 8.34
N SER A 77 19.34 4.65 8.67
CA SER A 77 18.40 5.05 9.72
C SER A 77 16.98 4.71 9.30
N ARG A 78 16.22 4.07 10.21
CA ARG A 78 14.82 3.69 9.97
C ARG A 78 13.88 4.57 10.78
N ALA A 79 12.79 4.99 10.17
CA ALA A 79 11.72 5.73 10.80
C ALA A 79 10.36 5.26 10.29
N TYR A 80 9.30 5.51 11.06
CA TYR A 80 7.94 5.21 10.63
C TYR A 80 6.96 6.32 10.97
N SER A 81 5.89 6.40 10.20
CA SER A 81 4.68 7.14 10.55
C SER A 81 3.50 6.16 10.60
N GLN A 82 2.63 6.33 11.58
CA GLN A 82 1.45 5.49 11.76
C GLN A 82 0.21 6.35 11.93
N TYR A 83 -0.84 6.00 11.21
CA TYR A 83 -2.15 6.65 11.22
C TYR A 83 -3.19 5.65 11.66
N ASP A 84 -3.95 5.99 12.69
CA ASP A 84 -4.89 5.08 13.33
C ASP A 84 -6.06 4.75 12.41
N ARG A 85 -6.45 5.71 11.55
CA ARG A 85 -7.51 5.51 10.56
C ARG A 85 -7.03 5.87 9.17
N PHE A 86 -7.17 4.92 8.27
CA PHE A 86 -6.83 5.03 6.86
C PHE A 86 -7.92 4.41 5.99
N TYR A 87 -8.34 5.16 4.98
CA TYR A 87 -9.07 4.62 3.83
C TYR A 87 -8.91 5.56 2.64
N ILE A 88 -9.25 5.05 1.46
CA ILE A 88 -9.34 5.85 0.25
C ILE A 88 -10.79 5.86 -0.28
N GLY A 89 -11.15 6.91 -1.01
CA GLY A 89 -12.41 6.95 -1.76
C GLY A 89 -12.42 5.97 -2.93
N ASN A 90 -13.57 5.84 -3.60
CA ASN A 90 -13.65 5.07 -4.84
C ASN A 90 -13.03 5.84 -6.03
N GLU A 91 -13.02 5.22 -7.21
CA GLU A 91 -12.48 5.83 -8.43
C GLU A 91 -13.15 7.16 -8.80
N LYS A 92 -14.48 7.29 -8.62
CA LYS A 92 -15.21 8.54 -8.89
C LYS A 92 -14.81 9.68 -7.96
N GLN A 93 -14.25 9.35 -6.80
CA GLN A 93 -13.67 10.28 -5.83
C GLN A 93 -12.15 10.41 -6.02
N ASN A 94 -11.62 9.95 -7.15
CA ASN A 94 -10.20 9.94 -7.48
C ASN A 94 -9.32 9.25 -6.42
N TYR A 95 -9.85 8.20 -5.78
CA TYR A 95 -9.15 7.48 -4.71
C TYR A 95 -8.63 8.39 -3.59
N ARG A 96 -9.38 9.46 -3.27
CA ARG A 96 -8.99 10.46 -2.26
C ARG A 96 -8.62 9.82 -0.93
N LEU A 97 -7.45 10.19 -0.42
CA LEU A 97 -6.91 9.75 0.87
C LEU A 97 -7.63 10.43 2.05
N TYR A 98 -7.94 9.64 3.06
CA TYR A 98 -8.40 10.12 4.37
C TYR A 98 -7.54 9.48 5.47
N LEU A 99 -6.95 10.33 6.30
CA LEU A 99 -6.13 9.94 7.44
C LEU A 99 -6.68 10.59 8.71
N LYS A 100 -6.58 9.88 9.84
CA LYS A 100 -6.74 10.45 11.18
C LYS A 100 -5.59 9.97 12.06
#